data_AF-A0A535XZF1-F1
#
_entry.id   AF-A0A535XZF1-F1
#
_cell.length_a   1.000
_cell.length_b   1.000
_cell.length_c   1.000
_cell.angle_alpha   90.00
_cell.angle_beta   90.00
_cell.angle_gamma   90.00
#
_symmetry.space_group_name_H-M   'P 1'
#
loop_
_entity.id
_entity.type
_entity.pdbx_description
1 polymer ?
#
loop_
_entity_poly.entity_id
_entity_poly.type
_entity_poly.pdbx_seq_one_letter_code
_entity_poly.pdbx_strand_id
1 'polypeptide(L)'
;MPELSRRQFLTATAAAAVGAVAFTGCAPPTEKMQAQSRLRVAEDTLTAFENFYATACRQCAGGCGMLVRVVEGRAKKAEGNPDHPVNRGKLCARGQAVVQEQYHPDRLTGPMQAVSGRGAGGFAPLAWSDALDTLSARLRDLQQAGHANQVVLLTGPLRGTRALLAGNFARAYGAEWQQLDMLAEAPLREAVKRVFGQDTLPDFDVEHAQYVLSFGADFLSTWLSPVHFGVAYGAFRQGSYRANQFQPRKDRPRGHFVHVEPRFSMTAANADEWVPIRSGQAGRLALSLAQVIVSEGLADASSAVIYGGASALDAYQPESVAQATGVAADRIRQLARDLAGSRPAVVMGGGESGATTNGADSLTAVLALNVLLGNLGQPGGVRFNSPVFQDRPAPAQPASFTTWQQLAQRLRAGEFQVVLVHGTNPVFELAGLGFENALAQVPFIASFSSFLDETTARSDLVLSTSLPLEDWGDDIPDPGPGFPVVTFQQPVVQSYFDTRGFGDLILQLATRLGGDLKQLLPWATYKDALRETARQLQQLNRGSVQEPDFERFWVTLLRQGGWWDASQPPAAPPTPAQASAAVQRVADALAEPRAAGDPGEYPFQLLVFPHNTLGAGETAHLPWLQATPDPITSV
;
A
#
# COMPACT_ATOMS: atom_id res chain seq x y z
N MET A 1 -49.82 -12.58 72.56
CA MET A 1 -49.28 -12.67 71.19
C MET A 1 -50.23 -13.58 70.41
N PRO A 2 -50.78 -13.15 69.25
CA PRO A 2 -51.73 -14.00 68.53
C PRO A 2 -51.03 -15.24 68.00
N GLU A 3 -51.61 -16.42 68.25
CA GLU A 3 -51.07 -17.69 67.75
C GLU A 3 -51.11 -17.71 66.23
N LEU A 4 -49.93 -17.77 65.61
CA LEU A 4 -49.78 -17.91 64.17
C LEU A 4 -50.33 -19.28 63.75
N SER A 5 -51.45 -19.27 63.01
CA SER A 5 -52.00 -20.53 62.48
C SER A 5 -51.03 -21.14 61.46
N ARG A 6 -51.03 -22.48 61.37
CA ARG A 6 -50.22 -23.24 60.39
C ARG A 6 -50.36 -22.70 58.96
N ARG A 7 -51.55 -22.24 58.58
CA ARG A 7 -51.83 -21.63 57.27
C ARG A 7 -51.15 -20.28 57.11
N GLN A 8 -51.20 -19.41 58.12
CA GLN A 8 -50.52 -18.11 58.09
C GLN A 8 -49.00 -18.27 58.05
N PHE A 9 -48.44 -19.25 58.77
CA PHE A 9 -47.02 -19.58 58.69
C PHE A 9 -46.62 -19.99 57.26
N LEU A 10 -47.33 -20.96 56.67
CA LEU A 10 -47.02 -21.43 55.30
C LEU A 10 -47.20 -20.33 54.25
N THR A 11 -48.20 -19.47 54.36
CA THR A 11 -48.38 -18.32 53.46
C THR A 11 -47.23 -17.32 53.62
N ALA A 12 -46.79 -17.03 54.85
CA ALA A 12 -45.68 -16.15 55.09
C ALA A 12 -44.34 -16.74 54.59
N THR A 13 -44.14 -18.05 54.72
CA THR A 13 -42.94 -18.72 54.20
C THR A 13 -42.94 -18.73 52.66
N ALA A 14 -44.09 -18.97 52.02
CA ALA A 14 -44.22 -18.92 50.57
C ALA A 14 -44.01 -17.48 50.03
N ALA A 15 -44.57 -16.47 50.70
CA ALA A 15 -44.35 -15.07 50.33
C ALA A 15 -42.89 -14.64 50.52
N ALA A 16 -42.22 -15.11 51.59
CA ALA A 16 -40.80 -14.86 51.82
C ALA A 16 -39.91 -15.57 50.78
N ALA A 17 -40.27 -16.78 50.36
CA ALA A 17 -39.56 -17.50 49.31
C ALA A 17 -39.71 -16.81 47.94
N VAL A 18 -40.91 -16.33 47.60
CA VAL A 18 -41.14 -15.55 46.36
C VAL A 18 -40.41 -14.20 46.42
N GLY A 19 -40.40 -13.53 47.58
CA GLY A 19 -39.62 -12.31 47.79
C GLY A 19 -38.11 -12.52 47.61
N ALA A 20 -37.54 -13.58 48.18
CA ALA A 20 -36.12 -13.91 48.06
C ALA A 20 -35.70 -14.23 46.61
N VAL A 21 -36.57 -14.88 45.83
CA VAL A 21 -36.33 -15.16 44.40
C VAL A 21 -36.46 -13.88 43.56
N ALA A 22 -37.38 -12.98 43.88
CA ALA A 22 -37.48 -11.68 43.20
C ALA A 22 -36.25 -10.78 43.45
N PHE A 23 -35.67 -10.79 44.66
CA PHE A 23 -34.47 -10.00 44.97
C PHE A 23 -33.17 -10.58 44.38
N THR A 24 -33.11 -11.89 44.12
CA THR A 24 -31.97 -12.51 43.42
C THR A 24 -32.02 -12.29 41.91
N GLY A 25 -33.22 -12.08 41.33
CA GLY A 25 -33.38 -11.64 39.94
C GLY A 25 -33.03 -10.16 39.68
N CYS A 26 -32.97 -9.33 40.74
CA CYS A 26 -32.59 -7.91 40.66
C CYS A 26 -31.16 -7.63 41.16
N ALA A 27 -30.40 -8.65 41.58
CA ALA A 27 -28.99 -8.47 41.89
C ALA A 27 -28.24 -8.21 40.56
N PRO A 28 -27.49 -7.10 40.41
CA PRO A 28 -26.63 -6.95 39.25
C PRO A 28 -25.73 -8.19 39.18
N PRO A 29 -25.47 -8.74 37.98
CA PRO A 29 -24.57 -9.87 37.86
C PRO A 29 -23.30 -9.53 38.62
N THR A 30 -22.91 -10.38 39.57
CA THR A 30 -21.64 -10.21 40.26
C THR A 30 -20.57 -10.42 39.21
N GLU A 31 -20.16 -9.34 38.55
CA GLU A 31 -18.93 -9.31 37.78
C GLU A 31 -17.83 -9.61 38.80
N LYS A 32 -17.44 -10.89 38.87
CA LYS A 32 -16.25 -11.29 39.57
C LYS A 32 -15.13 -10.50 38.90
N MET A 33 -14.63 -9.46 39.56
CA MET A 33 -13.31 -8.92 39.28
C MET A 33 -12.34 -10.08 39.47
N GLN A 34 -12.11 -10.83 38.41
CA GLN A 34 -11.03 -11.79 38.35
C GLN A 34 -9.77 -10.97 38.18
N ALA A 35 -9.29 -10.41 39.29
CA ALA A 35 -7.93 -9.91 39.39
C ALA A 35 -7.00 -11.13 39.24
N GLN A 36 -6.75 -11.53 38.00
CA GLN A 36 -5.71 -12.50 37.70
C GLN A 36 -4.39 -11.82 38.05
N SER A 37 -3.86 -12.12 39.24
CA SER A 37 -2.48 -11.79 39.58
C SER A 37 -1.61 -12.50 38.55
N ARG A 38 -1.15 -11.75 37.53
CA ARG A 38 -0.29 -12.31 36.49
C ARG A 38 1.04 -12.60 37.17
N LEU A 39 1.43 -13.88 37.23
CA LEU A 39 2.66 -14.36 37.89
C LEU A 39 3.95 -13.70 37.36
N ARG A 40 3.90 -13.08 36.17
CA ARG A 40 4.93 -12.21 35.58
C ARG A 40 4.24 -11.13 34.74
N VAL A 41 4.15 -9.90 35.24
CA VAL A 41 3.71 -8.74 34.47
C VAL A 41 4.96 -8.12 33.84
N ALA A 42 4.98 -7.85 32.54
CA ALA A 42 6.04 -7.06 31.94
C ALA A 42 5.98 -5.64 32.54
N GLU A 43 7.12 -5.03 32.86
CA GLU A 43 7.18 -3.79 33.66
C GLU A 43 6.35 -2.64 33.06
N ASP A 44 6.24 -2.62 31.73
CA ASP A 44 5.41 -1.70 30.96
C ASP A 44 3.89 -2.00 31.03
N THR A 45 3.48 -3.20 31.44
CA THR A 45 2.07 -3.60 31.64
C THR A 45 1.60 -3.56 33.10
N LEU A 46 2.43 -3.02 33.99
CA LEU A 46 2.07 -2.79 35.38
C LEU A 46 1.05 -1.64 35.43
N THR A 47 -0.22 -1.97 35.70
CA THR A 47 -1.39 -1.09 35.99
C THR A 47 -2.25 -0.66 34.79
N ALA A 48 -3.45 -0.13 35.11
CA ALA A 48 -4.51 0.31 34.19
C ALA A 48 -4.16 1.56 33.35
N PHE A 49 -2.87 1.89 33.18
CA PHE A 49 -2.43 3.01 32.36
C PHE A 49 -2.37 2.65 30.88
N GLU A 50 -2.51 3.66 30.05
CA GLU A 50 -2.45 3.57 28.59
C GLU A 50 -0.99 3.66 28.15
N ASN A 51 -0.53 2.69 27.35
CA ASN A 51 0.77 2.74 26.69
C ASN A 51 0.60 3.05 25.21
N PHE A 52 1.59 3.69 24.60
CA PHE A 52 1.64 3.97 23.17
C PHE A 52 2.89 3.36 22.57
N TYR A 53 2.73 2.46 21.60
CA TYR A 53 3.84 1.83 20.91
C TYR A 53 3.88 2.29 19.46
N ALA A 54 5.07 2.66 18.98
CA ALA A 54 5.29 3.01 17.58
C ALA A 54 5.46 1.75 16.73
N THR A 55 4.74 1.64 15.63
CA THR A 55 4.82 0.53 14.69
C THR A 55 4.46 1.00 13.27
N ALA A 56 4.25 0.08 12.32
CA ALA A 56 3.98 0.42 10.93
C ALA A 56 2.55 0.02 10.50
N CYS A 57 1.93 0.84 9.66
CA CYS A 57 0.71 0.49 8.95
C CYS A 57 1.06 -0.31 7.69
N ARG A 58 0.42 -1.48 7.51
CA ARG A 58 0.64 -2.38 6.37
C ARG A 58 -0.56 -2.51 5.45
N GLN A 59 -1.50 -1.59 5.54
CA GLN A 59 -2.73 -1.63 4.76
C GLN A 59 -2.53 -1.20 3.30
N CYS A 60 -1.49 -0.45 2.95
CA CYS A 60 -1.20 -0.09 1.55
C CYS A 60 0.30 0.17 1.32
N ALA A 61 0.64 0.65 0.12
CA ALA A 61 2.01 0.95 -0.27
C ALA A 61 2.63 2.19 0.42
N GLY A 62 1.84 3.01 1.10
CA GLY A 62 2.28 4.32 1.59
C GLY A 62 3.29 4.32 2.75
N GLY A 63 3.51 3.20 3.43
CA GLY A 63 4.54 3.08 4.48
C GLY A 63 4.35 4.01 5.68
N CYS A 64 3.10 4.23 6.12
CA CYS A 64 2.80 5.13 7.25
C CYS A 64 3.27 4.53 8.58
N GLY A 65 3.91 5.34 9.43
CA GLY A 65 4.17 5.00 10.83
C GLY A 65 2.96 5.28 11.71
N MET A 66 2.69 4.43 12.70
CA MET A 66 1.52 4.55 13.57
C MET A 66 1.89 4.42 15.05
N LEU A 67 1.12 5.07 15.91
CA LEU A 67 1.12 4.85 17.35
C LEU A 67 -0.12 4.03 17.71
N VAL A 68 0.08 2.92 18.40
CA VAL A 68 -1.01 2.09 18.89
C VAL A 68 -1.15 2.27 20.39
N ARG A 69 -2.33 2.75 20.80
CA ARG A 69 -2.72 2.79 22.20
C ARG A 69 -3.05 1.37 22.67
N VAL A 70 -2.33 0.90 23.68
CA VAL A 70 -2.45 -0.41 24.29
C VAL A 70 -2.88 -0.25 25.74
N VAL A 71 -3.92 -0.99 26.12
CA VAL A 71 -4.45 -1.03 27.50
C VAL A 71 -4.45 -2.48 27.95
N GLU A 72 -3.74 -2.77 29.05
CA GLU A 72 -3.60 -4.12 29.63
C GLU A 72 -3.09 -5.21 28.67
N GLY A 73 -2.30 -4.80 27.65
CA GLY A 73 -1.77 -5.68 26.60
C GLY A 73 -2.69 -5.86 25.38
N ARG A 74 -3.77 -5.07 25.27
CA ARG A 74 -4.68 -5.09 24.11
C ARG A 74 -4.60 -3.76 23.34
N ALA A 75 -4.43 -3.83 22.03
CA ALA A 75 -4.56 -2.67 21.15
C ALA A 75 -6.00 -2.14 21.20
N LYS A 76 -6.17 -0.83 21.37
CA LYS A 76 -7.49 -0.19 21.48
C LYS A 76 -7.74 0.87 20.42
N LYS A 77 -6.68 1.56 19.99
CA LYS A 77 -6.76 2.64 19.01
C LYS A 77 -5.44 2.76 18.26
N ALA A 78 -5.51 2.97 16.96
CA ALA A 78 -4.39 3.31 16.12
C ALA A 78 -4.46 4.81 15.77
N GLU A 79 -3.35 5.51 15.80
CA GLU A 79 -3.21 6.87 15.28
C GLU A 79 -1.92 7.01 14.50
N GLY A 80 -1.76 8.09 13.73
CA GLY A 80 -0.51 8.33 13.01
C GLY A 80 0.59 8.69 13.99
N ASN A 81 1.83 8.27 13.70
CA ASN A 81 2.98 8.70 14.48
C ASN A 81 3.36 10.15 14.13
N PRO A 82 3.32 11.11 15.08
CA PRO A 82 3.65 12.52 14.85
C PRO A 82 5.05 12.74 14.30
N ASP A 83 6.00 11.90 14.70
CA ASP A 83 7.40 12.02 14.29
C ASP A 83 7.64 11.45 12.88
N HIS A 84 6.77 10.56 12.41
CA HIS A 84 7.00 9.83 11.17
C HIS A 84 6.85 10.75 9.93
N PRO A 85 7.87 10.84 9.05
CA PRO A 85 7.93 11.83 7.96
C PRO A 85 6.78 11.79 6.96
N VAL A 86 6.30 10.58 6.65
CA VAL A 86 5.27 10.34 5.63
C VAL A 86 3.92 10.92 6.05
N ASN A 87 3.50 10.68 7.30
CA ASN A 87 2.13 10.92 7.70
C ASN A 87 1.98 11.94 8.85
N ARG A 88 3.07 12.35 9.51
CA ARG A 88 3.13 13.47 10.46
C ARG A 88 1.97 13.48 11.47
N GLY A 89 1.67 12.31 12.04
CA GLY A 89 0.61 12.14 13.04
C GLY A 89 -0.78 11.82 12.50
N LYS A 90 -0.96 11.71 11.18
CA LYS A 90 -2.25 11.39 10.54
C LYS A 90 -2.33 9.93 10.11
N LEU A 91 -3.55 9.40 10.01
CA LEU A 91 -3.79 8.02 9.58
C LEU A 91 -5.12 7.94 8.84
N CYS A 92 -5.16 7.21 7.73
CA CYS A 92 -6.37 7.02 6.94
C CYS A 92 -7.35 6.04 7.62
N ALA A 93 -8.58 5.95 7.11
CA ALA A 93 -9.61 5.04 7.64
C ALA A 93 -9.14 3.58 7.70
N ARG A 94 -8.43 3.12 6.66
CA ARG A 94 -7.86 1.77 6.61
C ARG A 94 -6.84 1.53 7.72
N GLY A 95 -5.92 2.47 7.93
CA GLY A 95 -4.94 2.41 9.02
C GLY A 95 -5.60 2.47 10.40
N GLN A 96 -6.74 3.16 10.54
CA GLN A 96 -7.52 3.18 11.79
C GLN A 96 -8.19 1.82 12.07
N ALA A 97 -8.63 1.11 11.02
CA ALA A 97 -9.34 -0.15 11.11
C ALA A 97 -8.45 -1.37 11.41
N VAL A 98 -7.13 -1.25 11.45
CA VAL A 98 -6.21 -2.36 11.79
C VAL A 98 -6.48 -2.95 13.18
N VAL A 99 -7.02 -2.16 14.11
CA VAL A 99 -7.41 -2.65 15.43
C VAL A 99 -8.62 -3.60 15.33
N GLN A 100 -9.53 -3.35 14.38
CA GLN A 100 -10.66 -4.24 14.12
C GLN A 100 -10.21 -5.55 13.47
N GLU A 101 -9.29 -5.47 12.50
CA GLU A 101 -8.68 -6.63 11.85
C GLU A 101 -8.04 -7.57 12.88
N GLN A 102 -7.29 -7.00 13.83
CA GLN A 102 -6.64 -7.73 14.91
C GLN A 102 -7.59 -8.62 15.75
N TYR A 103 -8.83 -8.17 15.95
CA TYR A 103 -9.85 -8.85 16.74
C TYR A 103 -10.99 -9.43 15.90
N HIS A 104 -10.77 -9.61 14.60
CA HIS A 104 -11.78 -10.12 13.70
C HIS A 104 -12.11 -11.60 14.04
N PRO A 105 -13.39 -11.98 14.13
CA PRO A 105 -13.79 -13.34 14.55
C PRO A 105 -13.42 -14.42 13.54
N ASP A 106 -13.39 -14.09 12.24
CA ASP A 106 -13.11 -15.06 11.17
C ASP A 106 -11.61 -15.30 10.91
N ARG A 107 -10.74 -14.82 11.82
CA ARG A 107 -9.31 -15.06 11.73
C ARG A 107 -9.00 -16.56 11.85
N LEU A 108 -8.07 -17.01 11.02
CA LEU A 108 -7.56 -18.37 11.08
C LEU A 108 -6.68 -18.55 12.33
N THR A 109 -6.93 -19.62 13.08
CA THR A 109 -6.40 -19.79 14.43
C THR A 109 -5.10 -20.60 14.50
N GLY A 110 -4.69 -21.23 13.41
CA GLY A 110 -3.53 -22.11 13.31
C GLY A 110 -3.45 -22.79 11.94
N PRO A 111 -2.42 -23.61 11.66
CA PRO A 111 -2.29 -24.29 10.37
C PRO A 111 -3.43 -25.27 10.12
N MET A 112 -3.80 -25.44 8.86
CA MET A 112 -4.86 -26.36 8.48
C MET A 112 -4.59 -26.98 7.11
N GLN A 113 -5.16 -28.16 6.87
CA GLN A 113 -5.05 -28.89 5.61
C GLN A 113 -6.44 -29.19 5.05
N ALA A 114 -6.58 -29.14 3.72
CA ALA A 114 -7.83 -29.47 3.06
C ALA A 114 -8.19 -30.95 3.26
N VAL A 115 -9.45 -31.24 3.61
CA VAL A 115 -9.91 -32.61 3.97
C VAL A 115 -10.25 -33.44 2.73
N SER A 116 -10.96 -32.88 1.75
CA SER A 116 -11.31 -33.58 0.51
C SER A 116 -11.61 -32.61 -0.64
N GLY A 117 -10.67 -32.50 -1.59
CA GLY A 117 -10.76 -31.53 -2.68
C GLY A 117 -10.66 -30.08 -2.20
N ARG A 118 -10.14 -29.20 -3.06
CA ARG A 118 -10.05 -27.76 -2.78
C ARG A 118 -11.46 -27.14 -2.72
N GLY A 119 -11.70 -26.26 -1.76
CA GLY A 119 -12.95 -25.51 -1.61
C GLY A 119 -14.16 -26.27 -1.05
N ALA A 120 -14.40 -27.52 -1.45
CA ALA A 120 -15.63 -28.25 -1.11
C ALA A 120 -15.55 -29.07 0.20
N GLY A 121 -14.36 -29.52 0.60
CA GLY A 121 -14.20 -30.43 1.74
C GLY A 121 -13.92 -29.78 3.09
N GLY A 122 -13.75 -28.46 3.13
CA GLY A 122 -13.31 -27.73 4.32
C GLY A 122 -11.86 -28.06 4.74
N PHE A 123 -11.48 -27.56 5.91
CA PHE A 123 -10.13 -27.66 6.46
C PHE A 123 -10.13 -28.40 7.80
N ALA A 124 -9.13 -29.25 8.02
CA ALA A 124 -8.83 -29.84 9.31
C ALA A 124 -7.59 -29.16 9.93
N PRO A 125 -7.59 -28.89 11.24
CA PRO A 125 -6.42 -28.37 11.94
C PRO A 125 -5.19 -29.29 11.76
N LEU A 126 -4.02 -28.68 11.61
CA LEU A 126 -2.74 -29.38 11.46
C LEU A 126 -1.72 -28.78 12.42
N ALA A 127 -0.87 -29.62 13.03
CA ALA A 127 0.22 -29.13 13.86
C ALA A 127 1.26 -28.37 13.01
N TRP A 128 1.89 -27.34 13.59
CA TRP A 128 2.90 -26.56 12.88
C TRP A 128 4.08 -27.37 12.37
N SER A 129 4.54 -28.38 13.11
CA SER A 129 5.59 -29.29 12.65
C SER A 129 5.17 -29.97 11.36
N ASP A 130 3.98 -30.56 11.37
CA ASP A 130 3.47 -31.39 10.29
C ASP A 130 3.16 -30.55 9.06
N ALA A 131 2.66 -29.32 9.24
CA ALA A 131 2.45 -28.36 8.18
C ALA A 131 3.75 -27.96 7.46
N LEU A 132 4.79 -27.62 8.24
CA LEU A 132 6.10 -27.27 7.69
C LEU A 132 6.83 -28.47 7.09
N ASP A 133 6.67 -29.65 7.66
CA ASP A 133 7.27 -30.88 7.15
C ASP A 133 6.58 -31.32 5.86
N THR A 134 5.25 -31.18 5.76
CA THR A 134 4.48 -31.41 4.52
C THR A 134 4.98 -30.50 3.40
N LEU A 135 5.08 -29.19 3.65
CA LEU A 135 5.53 -28.24 2.64
C LEU A 135 7.01 -28.46 2.27
N SER A 136 7.89 -28.60 3.26
CA SER A 136 9.33 -28.75 3.02
C SER A 136 9.68 -30.08 2.36
N ALA A 137 8.95 -31.18 2.62
CA ALA A 137 9.12 -32.44 1.92
C ALA A 137 8.86 -32.29 0.42
N ARG A 138 7.72 -31.68 0.05
CA ARG A 138 7.38 -31.43 -1.36
C ARG A 138 8.42 -30.56 -2.07
N LEU A 139 8.83 -29.47 -1.42
CA LEU A 139 9.86 -28.58 -1.97
C LEU A 139 11.20 -29.31 -2.11
N ARG A 140 11.56 -30.19 -1.18
CA ARG A 140 12.78 -30.99 -1.25
C ARG A 140 12.73 -32.01 -2.38
N ASP A 141 11.61 -32.68 -2.57
CA ASP A 141 11.43 -33.67 -3.64
C ASP A 141 11.59 -33.00 -5.02
N LEU A 142 10.98 -31.83 -5.23
CA LEU A 142 11.16 -31.06 -6.47
C LEU A 142 12.61 -30.61 -6.67
N GLN A 143 13.28 -30.16 -5.61
CA GLN A 143 14.68 -29.74 -5.68
C GLN A 143 15.59 -30.92 -6.06
N GLN A 144 15.38 -32.10 -5.45
CA GLN A 144 16.15 -33.32 -5.75
C GLN A 144 15.88 -33.85 -7.17
N ALA A 145 14.66 -33.67 -7.69
CA ALA A 145 14.30 -34.03 -9.05
C ALA A 145 14.76 -33.01 -10.11
N GLY A 146 15.38 -31.89 -9.73
CA GLY A 146 15.80 -30.84 -10.66
C GLY A 146 14.62 -30.00 -11.20
N HIS A 147 13.51 -29.94 -10.47
CA HIS A 147 12.26 -29.27 -10.85
C HIS A 147 11.95 -28.07 -9.96
N ALA A 148 12.96 -27.43 -9.36
CA ALA A 148 12.76 -26.27 -8.50
C ALA A 148 12.13 -25.06 -9.22
N ASN A 149 12.33 -24.96 -10.54
CA ASN A 149 11.70 -23.95 -11.40
C ASN A 149 10.19 -24.18 -11.63
N GLN A 150 9.64 -25.31 -11.15
CA GLN A 150 8.20 -25.60 -11.17
C GLN A 150 7.50 -25.11 -9.89
N VAL A 151 8.15 -24.21 -9.14
CA VAL A 151 7.58 -23.54 -7.97
C VAL A 151 7.42 -22.06 -8.26
N VAL A 152 6.26 -21.50 -7.93
CA VAL A 152 6.01 -20.06 -8.00
C VAL A 152 5.53 -19.52 -6.66
N LEU A 153 6.13 -18.42 -6.24
CA LEU A 153 5.75 -17.61 -5.09
C LEU A 153 4.95 -16.40 -5.59
N LEU A 154 3.71 -16.28 -5.16
CA LEU A 154 2.81 -15.17 -5.42
C LEU A 154 2.65 -14.38 -4.14
N THR A 155 2.97 -13.09 -4.16
CA THR A 155 2.77 -12.24 -2.98
C THR A 155 2.05 -10.94 -3.32
N GLY A 156 1.45 -10.30 -2.32
CA GLY A 156 1.24 -8.84 -2.41
C GLY A 156 2.57 -8.09 -2.43
N PRO A 157 2.57 -6.74 -2.55
CA PRO A 157 3.80 -5.95 -2.53
C PRO A 157 4.59 -6.13 -1.23
N LEU A 158 5.80 -6.67 -1.37
CA LEU A 158 6.78 -6.77 -0.30
C LEU A 158 7.86 -5.70 -0.51
N ARG A 159 8.27 -5.08 0.59
CA ARG A 159 9.38 -4.12 0.66
C ARG A 159 10.22 -4.39 1.91
N GLY A 160 11.30 -3.63 2.07
CA GLY A 160 12.19 -3.76 3.23
C GLY A 160 12.83 -5.14 3.34
N THR A 161 13.05 -5.58 4.57
CA THR A 161 13.67 -6.87 4.88
C THR A 161 12.79 -8.05 4.44
N ARG A 162 11.45 -7.89 4.43
CA ARG A 162 10.54 -8.95 3.96
C ARG A 162 10.72 -9.26 2.47
N ALA A 163 10.87 -8.24 1.64
CA ALA A 163 11.18 -8.41 0.22
C ALA A 163 12.54 -9.08 0.01
N LEU A 164 13.53 -8.71 0.82
CA LEU A 164 14.86 -9.31 0.78
C LEU A 164 14.80 -10.82 1.08
N LEU A 165 14.05 -11.23 2.12
CA LEU A 165 13.90 -12.65 2.44
C LEU A 165 13.15 -13.41 1.33
N ALA A 166 12.03 -12.88 0.84
CA ALA A 166 11.25 -13.53 -0.22
C ALA A 166 12.05 -13.66 -1.53
N GLY A 167 12.74 -12.59 -1.94
CA GLY A 167 13.58 -12.58 -3.13
C GLY A 167 14.80 -13.50 -3.02
N ASN A 168 15.46 -13.54 -1.87
CA ASN A 168 16.57 -14.47 -1.63
C ASN A 168 16.08 -15.92 -1.58
N PHE A 169 14.93 -16.19 -0.95
CA PHE A 169 14.32 -17.51 -0.94
C PHE A 169 14.00 -17.99 -2.36
N ALA A 170 13.30 -17.17 -3.15
CA ALA A 170 12.93 -17.52 -4.52
C ALA A 170 14.17 -17.79 -5.39
N ARG A 171 15.18 -16.90 -5.33
CA ARG A 171 16.43 -17.05 -6.08
C ARG A 171 17.23 -18.30 -5.67
N ALA A 172 17.40 -18.52 -4.36
CA ALA A 172 18.21 -19.61 -3.82
C ALA A 172 17.55 -20.98 -4.05
N TYR A 173 16.22 -21.04 -3.96
CA TYR A 173 15.48 -22.26 -4.26
C TYR A 173 15.43 -22.52 -5.78
N GLY A 174 15.32 -21.46 -6.60
CA GLY A 174 15.06 -21.54 -8.03
C GLY A 174 13.58 -21.35 -8.39
N ALA A 175 12.77 -20.80 -7.48
CA ALA A 175 11.36 -20.50 -7.71
C ALA A 175 11.19 -19.17 -8.46
N GLU A 176 10.11 -19.08 -9.23
CA GLU A 176 9.64 -17.81 -9.79
C GLU A 176 8.93 -16.98 -8.70
N TRP A 177 9.16 -15.67 -8.64
CA TRP A 177 8.46 -14.78 -7.70
C TRP A 177 7.75 -13.67 -8.46
N GLN A 178 6.43 -13.56 -8.23
CA GLN A 178 5.60 -12.51 -8.79
C GLN A 178 4.84 -11.79 -7.69
N GLN A 179 4.72 -10.47 -7.84
CA GLN A 179 3.97 -9.62 -6.92
C GLN A 179 2.73 -9.06 -7.60
N LEU A 180 1.57 -9.26 -6.97
CA LEU A 180 0.29 -8.76 -7.44
C LEU A 180 -0.09 -7.50 -6.67
N ASP A 181 -0.35 -6.42 -7.39
CA ASP A 181 -0.95 -5.21 -6.83
C ASP A 181 -1.79 -4.54 -7.91
N MET A 182 -3.10 -4.56 -7.70
CA MET A 182 -4.08 -3.96 -8.61
C MET A 182 -3.96 -2.43 -8.64
N LEU A 183 -3.29 -1.82 -7.66
CA LEU A 183 -3.08 -0.39 -7.50
C LEU A 183 -1.62 0.03 -7.76
N ALA A 184 -0.79 -0.84 -8.36
CA ALA A 184 0.66 -0.66 -8.50
C ALA A 184 1.12 0.54 -9.34
N GLU A 185 0.20 1.24 -10.00
CA GLU A 185 0.49 2.36 -10.90
C GLU A 185 1.57 2.00 -11.95
N ALA A 186 1.52 0.78 -12.50
CA ALA A 186 2.53 0.28 -13.45
C ALA A 186 2.74 1.21 -14.67
N PRO A 187 1.70 1.80 -15.29
CA PRO A 187 1.85 2.80 -16.34
C PRO A 187 2.62 4.06 -15.88
N LEU A 188 2.42 4.50 -14.63
CA LEU A 188 3.13 5.64 -14.05
C LEU A 188 4.60 5.30 -13.84
N ARG A 189 4.92 4.11 -13.30
CA ARG A 189 6.30 3.66 -13.12
C ARG A 189 7.05 3.59 -14.44
N GLU A 190 6.40 3.09 -15.49
CA GLU A 190 6.96 3.07 -16.84
C GLU A 190 7.18 4.49 -17.39
N ALA A 191 6.24 5.42 -17.19
CA ALA A 191 6.42 6.82 -17.56
C ALA A 191 7.56 7.49 -16.78
N VAL A 192 7.67 7.23 -15.47
CA VAL A 192 8.78 7.68 -14.62
C VAL A 192 10.11 7.14 -15.14
N LYS A 193 10.18 5.88 -15.55
CA LYS A 193 11.39 5.31 -16.16
C LYS A 193 11.76 6.00 -17.48
N ARG A 194 10.78 6.26 -18.34
CA ARG A 194 10.98 6.92 -19.65
C ARG A 194 11.41 8.38 -19.52
N VAL A 195 10.82 9.12 -18.59
CA VAL A 195 11.05 10.57 -18.45
C VAL A 195 12.18 10.87 -17.46
N PHE A 196 12.29 10.09 -16.39
CA PHE A 196 13.23 10.34 -15.30
C PHE A 196 14.34 9.28 -15.17
N GLY A 197 14.32 8.20 -15.95
CA GLY A 197 15.41 7.21 -15.95
C GLY A 197 15.57 6.44 -14.64
N GLN A 198 14.52 6.37 -13.80
CA GLN A 198 14.54 5.71 -12.50
C GLN A 198 13.41 4.68 -12.36
N ASP A 199 13.60 3.66 -11.53
CA ASP A 199 12.59 2.65 -11.22
C ASP A 199 11.77 2.95 -9.94
N THR A 200 12.18 3.96 -9.16
CA THR A 200 11.46 4.43 -7.97
C THR A 200 10.54 5.61 -8.30
N LEU A 201 9.41 5.72 -7.59
CA LEU A 201 8.51 6.85 -7.82
C LEU A 201 9.10 8.14 -7.20
N PRO A 202 9.06 9.27 -7.91
CA PRO A 202 9.43 10.55 -7.33
C PRO A 202 8.34 11.03 -6.36
N ASP A 203 8.71 11.99 -5.54
CA ASP A 203 7.77 12.76 -4.75
C ASP A 203 7.38 14.05 -5.47
N PHE A 204 6.08 14.28 -5.63
CA PHE A 204 5.54 15.51 -6.20
C PHE A 204 5.30 16.50 -5.07
N ASP A 205 6.05 17.59 -5.04
CA ASP A 205 6.12 18.51 -3.90
C ASP A 205 4.92 19.47 -3.82
N VAL A 206 3.73 18.91 -3.57
CA VAL A 206 2.47 19.65 -3.42
C VAL A 206 2.57 20.70 -2.31
N GLU A 207 3.28 20.41 -1.21
CA GLU A 207 3.39 21.30 -0.05
C GLU A 207 4.04 22.66 -0.38
N HIS A 208 5.00 22.69 -1.31
CA HIS A 208 5.72 23.91 -1.69
C HIS A 208 5.27 24.51 -3.04
N ALA A 209 4.36 23.86 -3.75
CA ALA A 209 3.78 24.39 -4.97
C ALA A 209 2.86 25.61 -4.70
N GLN A 210 2.72 26.45 -5.72
CA GLN A 210 1.68 27.45 -5.87
C GLN A 210 0.60 26.99 -6.85
N TYR A 211 0.96 26.20 -7.86
CA TYR A 211 0.03 25.63 -8.83
C TYR A 211 0.23 24.12 -8.94
N VAL A 212 -0.84 23.35 -8.79
CA VAL A 212 -0.83 21.89 -8.98
C VAL A 212 -1.74 21.56 -10.14
N LEU A 213 -1.21 20.89 -11.16
CA LEU A 213 -2.00 20.31 -12.23
C LEU A 213 -1.91 18.78 -12.13
N SER A 214 -3.02 18.14 -11.78
CA SER A 214 -3.08 16.67 -11.63
C SER A 214 -3.89 16.05 -12.76
N PHE A 215 -3.36 15.01 -13.40
CA PHE A 215 -4.03 14.18 -14.40
C PHE A 215 -4.36 12.80 -13.82
N GLY A 216 -5.63 12.58 -13.44
CA GLY A 216 -6.14 11.31 -12.93
C GLY A 216 -5.54 10.81 -11.61
N ALA A 217 -4.55 11.49 -11.03
CA ALA A 217 -3.95 11.11 -9.76
C ALA A 217 -4.90 11.47 -8.60
N ASP A 218 -5.68 10.49 -8.15
CA ASP A 218 -6.66 10.60 -7.06
C ASP A 218 -5.97 10.55 -5.67
N PHE A 219 -5.07 11.51 -5.41
CA PHE A 219 -4.13 11.53 -4.27
C PHE A 219 -4.77 11.82 -2.91
N LEU A 220 -6.01 12.33 -2.86
CA LEU A 220 -6.76 12.46 -1.61
C LEU A 220 -7.56 11.19 -1.27
N SER A 221 -7.59 10.23 -2.19
CA SER A 221 -8.32 8.97 -2.08
C SER A 221 -7.36 7.80 -1.82
N THR A 222 -6.91 7.13 -2.87
CA THR A 222 -6.20 5.84 -2.81
C THR A 222 -4.84 5.85 -3.52
N TRP A 223 -4.51 6.94 -4.22
CA TRP A 223 -3.31 7.02 -5.06
C TRP A 223 -2.02 7.11 -4.24
N LEU A 224 -1.11 6.14 -4.47
CA LEU A 224 0.24 6.00 -3.90
C LEU A 224 0.33 6.09 -2.36
N SER A 225 0.35 7.30 -1.82
CA SER A 225 0.42 7.57 -0.38
C SER A 225 -0.57 8.69 0.00
N PRO A 226 -1.86 8.37 0.14
CA PRO A 226 -2.91 9.38 0.30
C PRO A 226 -2.73 10.25 1.55
N VAL A 227 -2.15 9.70 2.61
CA VAL A 227 -1.91 10.47 3.85
C VAL A 227 -0.77 11.47 3.67
N HIS A 228 0.32 11.09 2.98
CA HIS A 228 1.42 12.01 2.65
C HIS A 228 0.93 13.17 1.79
N PHE A 229 0.26 12.85 0.67
CA PHE A 229 -0.29 13.88 -0.21
C PHE A 229 -1.43 14.69 0.43
N GLY A 230 -2.25 14.08 1.31
CA GLY A 230 -3.28 14.79 2.07
C GLY A 230 -2.69 15.80 3.07
N VAL A 231 -1.61 15.44 3.77
CA VAL A 231 -0.87 16.37 4.62
C VAL A 231 -0.24 17.49 3.80
N ALA A 232 0.42 17.15 2.69
CA ALA A 232 1.02 18.12 1.77
C ALA A 232 -0.03 19.07 1.18
N TYR A 233 -1.20 18.56 0.82
CA TYR A 233 -2.34 19.34 0.33
C TYR A 233 -2.91 20.27 1.41
N GLY A 234 -3.04 19.81 2.66
CA GLY A 234 -3.40 20.69 3.78
C GLY A 234 -2.42 21.87 3.91
N ALA A 235 -1.12 21.60 3.82
CA ALA A 235 -0.08 22.62 3.85
C ALA A 235 -0.08 23.53 2.62
N PHE A 236 -0.44 22.99 1.45
CA PHE A 236 -0.67 23.72 0.20
C PHE A 236 -1.79 24.76 0.31
N ARG A 237 -2.85 24.43 1.03
CA ARG A 237 -4.06 25.26 1.16
C ARG A 237 -4.01 26.26 2.31
N GLN A 238 -3.55 25.82 3.48
CA GLN A 238 -3.74 26.55 4.74
C GLN A 238 -2.41 26.96 5.41
N GLY A 239 -1.33 26.23 5.14
CA GLY A 239 -0.04 26.37 5.82
C GLY A 239 0.28 25.24 6.77
N SER A 240 1.37 25.38 7.53
CA SER A 240 1.90 24.28 8.31
C SER A 240 0.94 23.88 9.43
N TYR A 241 0.63 22.58 9.47
CA TYR A 241 -0.14 21.97 10.54
C TYR A 241 0.75 20.97 11.27
N ARG A 242 1.31 21.39 12.41
CA ARG A 242 1.78 20.47 13.45
C ARG A 242 0.74 20.42 14.56
N ALA A 243 0.56 19.27 15.20
CA ALA A 243 -0.38 19.13 16.32
C ALA A 243 -0.10 20.23 17.36
N ASN A 244 -1.14 20.99 17.73
CA ASN A 244 -1.08 22.14 18.64
C ASN A 244 -0.22 23.33 18.17
N GLN A 245 0.22 23.36 16.91
CA GLN A 245 1.09 24.38 16.34
C GLN A 245 0.64 24.72 14.91
N PHE A 246 -0.61 25.16 14.75
CA PHE A 246 -1.09 25.66 13.46
C PHE A 246 -0.38 26.98 13.12
N GLN A 247 0.26 27.03 11.96
CA GLN A 247 0.90 28.22 11.43
C GLN A 247 0.28 28.54 10.05
N PRO A 248 -0.64 29.53 9.98
CA PRO A 248 -1.23 29.90 8.70
C PRO A 248 -0.15 30.41 7.74
N ARG A 249 -0.32 30.17 6.43
CA ARG A 249 0.53 30.77 5.39
C ARG A 249 0.41 32.30 5.48
N LYS A 250 1.42 32.97 6.02
CA LYS A 250 1.52 34.45 6.03
C LYS A 250 2.24 34.99 4.79
N ASP A 251 3.14 34.20 4.21
CA ASP A 251 4.14 34.68 3.25
C ASP A 251 3.90 34.22 1.80
N ARG A 252 2.83 33.44 1.55
CA ARG A 252 2.50 32.91 0.22
C ARG A 252 0.98 32.75 0.03
N PRO A 253 0.46 32.93 -1.20
CA PRO A 253 -0.97 32.74 -1.47
C PRO A 253 -1.40 31.27 -1.23
N ARG A 254 -2.72 31.09 -1.02
CA ARG A 254 -3.36 29.78 -1.07
C ARG A 254 -3.06 29.16 -2.44
N GLY A 255 -2.52 27.95 -2.45
CA GLY A 255 -2.17 27.28 -3.70
C GLY A 255 -3.42 27.00 -4.56
N HIS A 256 -3.27 27.05 -5.88
CA HIS A 256 -4.32 26.80 -6.87
C HIS A 256 -4.21 25.38 -7.45
N PHE A 257 -5.29 24.60 -7.34
CA PHE A 257 -5.29 23.19 -7.73
C PHE A 257 -6.29 22.93 -8.86
N VAL A 258 -5.76 22.44 -9.99
CA VAL A 258 -6.54 21.96 -11.13
C VAL A 258 -6.43 20.45 -11.25
N HIS A 259 -7.57 19.77 -11.34
CA HIS A 259 -7.64 18.33 -11.51
C HIS A 259 -8.33 17.96 -12.83
N VAL A 260 -7.61 17.21 -13.66
CA VAL A 260 -8.09 16.67 -14.93
C VAL A 260 -8.42 15.20 -14.73
N GLU A 261 -9.70 14.87 -14.78
CA GLU A 261 -10.19 13.49 -14.58
C GLU A 261 -11.57 13.33 -15.23
N PRO A 262 -11.89 12.19 -15.87
CA PRO A 262 -13.24 11.93 -16.37
C PRO A 262 -14.29 11.81 -15.25
N ARG A 263 -13.90 11.23 -14.11
CA ARG A 263 -14.75 11.01 -12.92
C ARG A 263 -14.67 12.23 -11.99
N PHE A 264 -15.74 12.48 -11.24
CA PHE A 264 -15.74 13.45 -10.14
C PHE A 264 -15.35 12.76 -8.83
N SER A 265 -14.04 12.54 -8.63
CA SER A 265 -13.47 11.90 -7.42
C SER A 265 -13.47 12.84 -6.20
N MET A 266 -13.03 12.31 -5.05
CA MET A 266 -12.75 13.15 -3.86
C MET A 266 -11.65 14.18 -4.15
N THR A 267 -10.65 13.80 -4.94
CA THR A 267 -9.60 14.72 -5.39
C THR A 267 -10.19 15.82 -6.27
N ALA A 268 -11.07 15.47 -7.22
CA ALA A 268 -11.79 16.44 -8.05
C ALA A 268 -12.65 17.41 -7.22
N ALA A 269 -13.38 16.89 -6.22
CA ALA A 269 -14.23 17.70 -5.35
C ALA A 269 -13.46 18.71 -4.48
N ASN A 270 -12.17 18.45 -4.23
CA ASN A 270 -11.28 19.36 -3.51
C ASN A 270 -10.42 20.24 -4.44
N ALA A 271 -10.57 20.13 -5.77
CA ALA A 271 -9.92 21.02 -6.71
C ALA A 271 -10.55 22.41 -6.72
N ASP A 272 -9.77 23.44 -7.05
CA ASP A 272 -10.34 24.74 -7.40
C ASP A 272 -11.03 24.66 -8.77
N GLU A 273 -10.50 23.84 -9.67
CA GLU A 273 -11.07 23.59 -10.98
C GLU A 273 -11.00 22.11 -11.34
N TRP A 274 -12.17 21.52 -11.63
CA TRP A 274 -12.26 20.19 -12.23
C TRP A 274 -12.42 20.32 -13.74
N VAL A 275 -11.56 19.64 -14.49
CA VAL A 275 -11.58 19.59 -15.95
C VAL A 275 -12.03 18.20 -16.38
N PRO A 276 -13.32 18.00 -16.69
CA PRO A 276 -13.80 16.73 -17.19
C PRO A 276 -13.20 16.46 -18.57
N ILE A 277 -12.38 15.41 -18.65
CA ILE A 277 -11.76 14.97 -19.90
C ILE A 277 -12.36 13.63 -20.34
N ARG A 278 -12.36 13.35 -21.64
CA ARG A 278 -12.66 12.00 -22.13
C ARG A 278 -11.54 11.02 -21.74
N SER A 279 -11.93 9.79 -21.41
CA SER A 279 -10.97 8.76 -20.97
C SER A 279 -9.92 8.47 -22.04
N GLY A 280 -8.67 8.27 -21.60
CA GLY A 280 -7.52 8.01 -22.47
C GLY A 280 -6.97 9.22 -23.23
N GLN A 281 -7.51 10.42 -23.02
CA GLN A 281 -7.10 11.63 -23.75
C GLN A 281 -6.14 12.55 -22.97
N ALA A 282 -5.71 12.14 -21.77
CA ALA A 282 -4.79 12.90 -20.92
C ALA A 282 -3.49 13.26 -21.65
N GLY A 283 -2.90 12.32 -22.40
CA GLY A 283 -1.69 12.56 -23.18
C GLY A 283 -1.85 13.64 -24.24
N ARG A 284 -2.98 13.64 -24.96
CA ARG A 284 -3.28 14.66 -25.99
C ARG A 284 -3.43 16.04 -25.38
N LEU A 285 -4.12 16.14 -24.25
CA LEU A 285 -4.24 17.39 -23.53
C LEU A 285 -2.85 17.88 -23.06
N ALA A 286 -2.03 17.01 -22.47
CA ALA A 286 -0.68 17.37 -22.02
C ALA A 286 0.21 17.88 -23.17
N LEU A 287 0.20 17.20 -24.33
CA LEU A 287 0.94 17.64 -25.52
C LEU A 287 0.41 18.97 -26.06
N SER A 288 -0.90 19.22 -25.97
CA SER A 288 -1.49 20.51 -26.36
C SER A 288 -1.13 21.65 -25.41
N LEU A 289 -1.05 21.37 -24.09
CA LEU A 289 -0.51 22.34 -23.13
C LEU A 289 0.96 22.67 -23.45
N ALA A 290 1.78 21.64 -23.74
CA ALA A 290 3.16 21.83 -24.16
C ALA A 290 3.26 22.66 -25.45
N GLN A 291 2.39 22.40 -26.42
CA GLN A 291 2.32 23.14 -27.68
C GLN A 291 2.11 24.64 -27.41
N VAL A 292 1.12 25.01 -26.58
CA VAL A 292 0.86 26.41 -26.25
C VAL A 292 2.06 27.02 -25.52
N ILE A 293 2.60 26.35 -24.51
CA ILE A 293 3.76 26.82 -23.72
C ILE A 293 4.96 27.11 -24.63
N VAL A 294 5.26 26.22 -25.56
CA VAL A 294 6.40 26.37 -26.49
C VAL A 294 6.12 27.47 -27.52
N SER A 295 4.92 27.49 -28.12
CA SER A 295 4.58 28.46 -29.18
C SER A 295 4.48 29.90 -28.68
N GLU A 296 4.06 30.10 -27.42
CA GLU A 296 4.00 31.41 -26.77
C GLU A 296 5.33 31.79 -26.07
N GLY A 297 6.37 30.94 -26.12
CA GLY A 297 7.67 31.22 -25.51
C GLY A 297 7.65 31.28 -23.98
N LEU A 298 6.77 30.50 -23.34
CA LEU A 298 6.56 30.49 -21.89
C LEU A 298 7.48 29.52 -21.12
N ALA A 299 8.36 28.82 -21.84
CA ALA A 299 9.38 27.93 -21.28
C ALA A 299 10.75 28.20 -21.93
N ASP A 300 11.82 27.77 -21.27
CA ASP A 300 13.17 27.85 -21.83
C ASP A 300 13.26 27.02 -23.12
N ALA A 301 13.77 27.62 -24.19
CA ALA A 301 13.93 26.98 -25.50
C ALA A 301 14.75 25.68 -25.42
N SER A 302 15.73 25.60 -24.51
CA SER A 302 16.52 24.39 -24.27
C SER A 302 15.69 23.23 -23.72
N SER A 303 14.59 23.52 -23.02
CA SER A 303 13.71 22.51 -22.44
C SER A 303 12.71 21.93 -23.46
N ALA A 304 12.39 22.68 -24.52
CA ALA A 304 11.52 22.21 -25.60
C ALA A 304 12.13 21.06 -26.44
N VAL A 305 13.45 20.87 -26.36
CA VAL A 305 14.18 19.79 -27.04
C VAL A 305 13.67 18.40 -26.62
N ILE A 306 13.07 18.27 -25.44
CA ILE A 306 12.48 16.99 -24.98
C ILE A 306 11.41 16.47 -25.95
N TYR A 307 10.69 17.35 -26.65
CA TYR A 307 9.68 16.98 -27.63
C TYR A 307 10.22 16.85 -29.05
N GLY A 308 11.51 17.13 -29.30
CA GLY A 308 12.08 17.18 -30.64
C GLY A 308 11.98 18.56 -31.31
N GLY A 309 11.60 19.59 -30.55
CA GLY A 309 11.43 20.97 -31.02
C GLY A 309 9.97 21.36 -31.18
N ALA A 310 9.73 22.64 -31.48
CA ALA A 310 8.37 23.21 -31.53
C ALA A 310 7.46 22.55 -32.59
N SER A 311 8.02 22.21 -33.76
CA SER A 311 7.26 21.62 -34.87
C SER A 311 6.71 20.22 -34.57
N ALA A 312 7.33 19.48 -33.65
CA ALA A 312 6.84 18.18 -33.21
C ALA A 312 5.48 18.28 -32.48
N LEU A 313 5.12 19.49 -32.04
CA LEU A 313 3.87 19.77 -31.33
C LEU A 313 2.78 20.36 -32.24
N ASP A 314 3.05 20.61 -33.53
CA ASP A 314 2.11 21.27 -34.46
C ASP A 314 0.78 20.51 -34.61
N ALA A 315 0.79 19.19 -34.49
CA ALA A 315 -0.42 18.37 -34.52
C ALA A 315 -1.34 18.58 -33.30
N TYR A 316 -0.84 19.17 -32.22
CA TYR A 316 -1.52 19.31 -30.94
C TYR A 316 -1.98 20.74 -30.65
N GLN A 317 -2.18 21.57 -31.69
CA GLN A 317 -2.85 22.87 -31.53
C GLN A 317 -4.18 22.70 -30.77
N PRO A 318 -4.55 23.65 -29.89
CA PRO A 318 -5.78 23.56 -29.09
C PRO A 318 -7.03 23.22 -29.91
N GLU A 319 -7.17 23.81 -31.09
CA GLU A 319 -8.28 23.54 -32.04
C GLU A 319 -8.31 22.09 -32.51
N SER A 320 -7.14 21.49 -32.77
CA SER A 320 -7.02 20.12 -33.30
C SER A 320 -7.40 19.07 -32.27
N VAL A 321 -7.22 19.35 -30.97
CA VAL A 321 -7.46 18.36 -29.91
C VAL A 321 -8.77 18.55 -29.17
N ALA A 322 -9.40 19.73 -29.25
CA ALA A 322 -10.55 20.09 -28.42
C ALA A 322 -11.72 19.10 -28.52
N GLN A 323 -12.07 18.67 -29.75
CA GLN A 323 -13.12 17.69 -29.95
C GLN A 323 -12.77 16.35 -29.32
N ALA A 324 -11.51 15.91 -29.44
CA ALA A 324 -11.06 14.59 -29.00
C ALA A 324 -10.96 14.51 -27.47
N THR A 325 -10.46 15.57 -26.82
CA THR A 325 -10.31 15.65 -25.35
C THR A 325 -11.63 16.00 -24.65
N GLY A 326 -12.53 16.72 -25.33
CA GLY A 326 -13.71 17.33 -24.74
C GLY A 326 -13.43 18.65 -24.02
N VAL A 327 -12.21 19.19 -24.12
CA VAL A 327 -11.79 20.44 -23.48
C VAL A 327 -11.70 21.53 -24.54
N ALA A 328 -12.39 22.67 -24.33
CA ALA A 328 -12.40 23.76 -25.29
C ALA A 328 -11.01 24.36 -25.52
N ALA A 329 -10.70 24.78 -26.76
CA ALA A 329 -9.40 25.31 -27.15
C ALA A 329 -8.93 26.49 -26.26
N ASP A 330 -9.82 27.43 -25.97
CA ASP A 330 -9.50 28.57 -25.09
C ASP A 330 -9.19 28.15 -23.66
N ARG A 331 -9.86 27.07 -23.19
CA ARG A 331 -9.58 26.51 -21.88
C ARG A 331 -8.20 25.85 -21.83
N ILE A 332 -7.78 25.16 -22.89
CA ILE A 332 -6.42 24.59 -23.00
C ILE A 332 -5.37 25.71 -22.94
N ARG A 333 -5.58 26.82 -23.69
CA ARG A 333 -4.67 27.98 -23.64
C ARG A 333 -4.59 28.58 -22.25
N GLN A 334 -5.73 28.76 -21.58
CA GLN A 334 -5.78 29.28 -20.22
C GLN A 334 -4.97 28.40 -19.26
N LEU A 335 -5.23 27.08 -19.27
CA LEU A 335 -4.51 26.13 -18.42
C LEU A 335 -2.99 26.16 -18.67
N ALA A 336 -2.57 26.25 -19.93
CA ALA A 336 -1.16 26.33 -20.30
C ALA A 336 -0.49 27.60 -19.75
N ARG A 337 -1.15 28.76 -19.90
CA ARG A 337 -0.67 30.04 -19.38
C ARG A 337 -0.63 30.08 -17.87
N ASP A 338 -1.68 29.59 -17.21
CA ASP A 338 -1.77 29.54 -15.75
C ASP A 338 -0.66 28.63 -15.18
N LEU A 339 -0.46 27.45 -15.78
CA LEU A 339 0.58 26.51 -15.39
C LEU A 339 1.99 27.10 -15.55
N ALA A 340 2.26 27.78 -16.67
CA ALA A 340 3.58 28.38 -16.91
C ALA A 340 3.84 29.61 -16.05
N GLY A 341 2.81 30.44 -15.81
CA GLY A 341 2.90 31.71 -15.08
C GLY A 341 2.87 31.58 -13.56
N SER A 342 2.33 30.50 -12.99
CA SER A 342 2.10 30.35 -11.54
C SER A 342 3.15 29.46 -10.88
N ARG A 343 4.37 29.99 -10.65
CA ARG A 343 5.51 29.22 -10.10
C ARG A 343 5.70 29.41 -8.59
N PRO A 344 6.14 28.37 -7.83
CA PRO A 344 6.44 27.01 -8.28
C PRO A 344 5.19 26.22 -8.70
N ALA A 345 5.34 25.36 -9.70
CA ALA A 345 4.26 24.52 -10.22
C ALA A 345 4.71 23.06 -10.28
N VAL A 346 3.79 22.13 -10.05
CA VAL A 346 4.04 20.69 -10.23
C VAL A 346 2.92 20.05 -11.05
N VAL A 347 3.32 19.20 -11.99
CA VAL A 347 2.41 18.38 -12.78
C VAL A 347 2.46 16.95 -12.25
N MET A 348 1.29 16.37 -11.95
CA MET A 348 1.14 15.01 -11.45
C MET A 348 0.33 14.19 -12.43
N GLY A 349 0.61 12.89 -12.51
CA GLY A 349 -0.14 11.95 -13.34
C GLY A 349 -0.27 10.59 -12.65
N GLY A 350 -1.36 9.89 -12.92
CA GLY A 350 -1.59 8.52 -12.45
C GLY A 350 -3.06 8.11 -12.53
N GLY A 351 -3.43 7.09 -11.78
CA GLY A 351 -4.81 6.63 -11.64
C GLY A 351 -5.49 6.40 -12.98
N GLU A 352 -6.64 7.03 -13.18
CA GLU A 352 -7.45 6.92 -14.40
C GLU A 352 -6.68 7.29 -15.68
N SER A 353 -5.72 8.23 -15.61
CA SER A 353 -4.92 8.60 -16.78
C SER A 353 -3.97 7.49 -17.22
N GLY A 354 -3.64 6.56 -16.32
CA GLY A 354 -2.89 5.34 -16.61
C GLY A 354 -3.77 4.14 -16.96
N ALA A 355 -5.07 4.16 -16.64
CA ALA A 355 -5.98 3.02 -16.71
C ALA A 355 -6.52 2.69 -18.11
N THR A 356 -5.83 3.12 -19.17
CA THR A 356 -6.22 2.91 -20.58
C THR A 356 -5.07 2.33 -21.39
N THR A 357 -5.35 1.82 -22.60
CA THR A 357 -4.34 1.12 -23.42
C THR A 357 -3.16 1.99 -23.85
N ASN A 358 -3.32 3.32 -23.83
CA ASN A 358 -2.27 4.30 -24.11
C ASN A 358 -1.78 5.01 -22.82
N GLY A 359 -2.07 4.46 -21.64
CA GLY A 359 -1.84 5.11 -20.35
C GLY A 359 -0.37 5.44 -20.06
N ALA A 360 0.56 4.53 -20.37
CA ALA A 360 1.99 4.78 -20.18
C ALA A 360 2.51 5.93 -21.07
N ASP A 361 2.02 6.02 -22.31
CA ASP A 361 2.36 7.09 -23.25
C ASP A 361 1.72 8.42 -22.81
N SER A 362 0.46 8.39 -22.38
CA SER A 362 -0.23 9.56 -21.82
C SER A 362 0.50 10.12 -20.60
N LEU A 363 0.88 9.26 -19.65
CA LEU A 363 1.62 9.67 -18.46
C LEU A 363 3.04 10.13 -18.80
N THR A 364 3.67 9.58 -19.84
CA THR A 364 4.97 10.08 -20.36
C THR A 364 4.84 11.53 -20.81
N ALA A 365 3.80 11.86 -21.58
CA ALA A 365 3.52 13.23 -22.01
C ALA A 365 3.19 14.17 -20.82
N VAL A 366 2.40 13.69 -19.84
CA VAL A 366 2.07 14.44 -18.63
C VAL A 366 3.33 14.78 -17.82
N LEU A 367 4.19 13.79 -17.55
CA LEU A 367 5.40 14.01 -16.76
C LEU A 367 6.45 14.85 -17.50
N ALA A 368 6.49 14.80 -18.84
CA ALA A 368 7.37 15.63 -19.66
C ALA A 368 7.12 17.14 -19.49
N LEU A 369 5.90 17.55 -19.09
CA LEU A 369 5.60 18.94 -18.75
C LEU A 369 6.48 19.46 -17.60
N ASN A 370 6.80 18.62 -16.60
CA ASN A 370 7.72 19.04 -15.53
C ASN A 370 9.13 19.31 -16.04
N VAL A 371 9.58 18.58 -17.08
CA VAL A 371 10.88 18.85 -17.70
C VAL A 371 10.83 20.14 -18.51
N LEU A 372 9.79 20.31 -19.33
CA LEU A 372 9.57 21.54 -20.11
C LEU A 372 9.57 22.79 -19.23
N LEU A 373 8.94 22.67 -18.06
CA LEU A 373 8.76 23.77 -17.12
C LEU A 373 9.98 23.95 -16.19
N GLY A 374 10.99 23.09 -16.23
CA GLY A 374 12.16 23.17 -15.35
C GLY A 374 11.87 22.84 -13.87
N ASN A 375 10.86 21.99 -13.61
CA ASN A 375 10.40 21.67 -12.25
C ASN A 375 11.26 20.61 -11.53
N LEU A 376 12.19 19.95 -12.23
CA LEU A 376 12.96 18.83 -11.68
C LEU A 376 13.94 19.31 -10.61
N GLY A 377 13.88 18.71 -9.42
CA GLY A 377 14.74 19.05 -8.28
C GLY A 377 14.42 20.39 -7.62
N GLN A 378 13.36 21.09 -8.06
CA GLN A 378 12.97 22.39 -7.50
C GLN A 378 11.96 22.23 -6.34
N PRO A 379 12.03 23.10 -5.31
CA PRO A 379 10.95 23.20 -4.31
C PRO A 379 9.62 23.52 -5.00
N GLY A 380 8.58 22.75 -4.69
CA GLY A 380 7.27 22.85 -5.35
C GLY A 380 7.21 22.20 -6.73
N GLY A 381 8.22 21.39 -7.10
CA GLY A 381 8.32 20.61 -8.32
C GLY A 381 8.43 19.11 -8.05
N VAL A 382 9.35 18.42 -8.74
CA VAL A 382 9.56 16.97 -8.63
C VAL A 382 10.82 16.67 -7.83
N ARG A 383 10.68 15.93 -6.72
CA ARG A 383 11.79 15.50 -5.85
C ARG A 383 12.10 14.02 -6.04
N PHE A 384 13.39 13.69 -6.09
CA PHE A 384 13.85 12.32 -6.32
C PHE A 384 14.35 11.68 -5.02
N ASN A 385 13.89 10.45 -4.77
CA ASN A 385 14.16 9.75 -3.52
C ASN A 385 15.56 9.14 -3.54
N SER A 386 16.39 9.51 -2.56
CA SER A 386 17.70 8.90 -2.34
C SER A 386 17.55 7.48 -1.77
N PRO A 387 18.28 6.48 -2.30
CA PRO A 387 18.23 5.12 -1.76
C PRO A 387 18.78 5.08 -0.33
N VAL A 388 18.14 4.29 0.54
CA VAL A 388 18.60 4.07 1.92
C VAL A 388 19.86 3.20 1.91
N PHE A 389 19.80 2.07 1.19
CA PHE A 389 20.85 1.06 1.12
C PHE A 389 21.40 1.01 -0.31
N GLN A 390 22.71 1.16 -0.48
CA GLN A 390 23.35 1.15 -1.80
C GLN A 390 23.51 -0.28 -2.36
N ASP A 391 23.85 -1.24 -1.49
CA ASP A 391 24.16 -2.62 -1.90
C ASP A 391 22.98 -3.59 -1.81
N ARG A 392 21.78 -3.10 -1.44
CA ARG A 392 20.59 -3.94 -1.44
C ARG A 392 19.91 -3.88 -2.80
N PRO A 393 19.55 -5.03 -3.39
CA PRO A 393 18.70 -5.03 -4.57
C PRO A 393 17.43 -4.22 -4.31
N ALA A 394 17.04 -3.38 -5.29
CA ALA A 394 15.73 -2.77 -5.25
C ALA A 394 14.66 -3.88 -5.09
N PRO A 395 13.60 -3.66 -4.29
CA PRO A 395 12.52 -4.62 -4.21
C PRO A 395 11.96 -4.87 -5.62
N ALA A 396 11.60 -6.11 -5.90
CA ALA A 396 10.93 -6.44 -7.15
C ALA A 396 9.66 -5.58 -7.27
N GLN A 397 9.40 -5.09 -8.48
CA GLN A 397 8.22 -4.30 -8.75
C GLN A 397 7.01 -5.22 -8.95
N PRO A 398 5.78 -4.76 -8.65
CA PRO A 398 4.58 -5.49 -9.04
C PRO A 398 4.60 -5.87 -10.52
N ALA A 399 4.21 -7.09 -10.82
CA ALA A 399 4.26 -7.62 -12.16
C ALA A 399 3.18 -6.99 -13.05
N SER A 400 3.48 -6.82 -14.33
CA SER A 400 2.53 -6.25 -15.30
C SER A 400 1.33 -7.19 -15.53
N PHE A 401 0.20 -6.64 -15.98
CA PHE A 401 -0.97 -7.45 -16.36
C PHE A 401 -0.62 -8.51 -17.42
N THR A 402 0.26 -8.19 -18.38
CA THR A 402 0.76 -9.14 -19.39
C THR A 402 1.54 -10.29 -18.75
N THR A 403 2.37 -10.00 -17.75
CA THR A 403 3.10 -11.03 -16.98
C THR A 403 2.14 -11.97 -16.27
N TRP A 404 1.08 -11.43 -15.66
CA TRP A 404 0.01 -12.24 -15.04
C TRP A 404 -0.77 -13.07 -16.05
N GLN A 405 -1.05 -12.53 -17.23
CA GLN A 405 -1.69 -13.27 -18.33
C GLN A 405 -0.82 -14.46 -18.78
N GLN A 406 0.48 -14.25 -18.95
CA GLN A 406 1.44 -15.31 -19.30
C GLN A 406 1.53 -16.36 -18.19
N LEU A 407 1.61 -15.94 -16.92
CA LEU A 407 1.62 -16.86 -15.79
C LEU A 407 0.35 -17.72 -15.74
N ALA A 408 -0.83 -17.14 -15.96
CA ALA A 408 -2.09 -17.89 -16.01
C ALA A 408 -2.08 -18.95 -17.13
N GLN A 409 -1.48 -18.66 -18.29
CA GLN A 409 -1.32 -19.64 -19.38
C GLN A 409 -0.37 -20.77 -19.00
N ARG A 410 0.78 -20.46 -18.38
CA ARG A 410 1.78 -21.44 -17.94
C ARG A 410 1.25 -22.36 -16.83
N LEU A 411 0.47 -21.82 -15.90
CA LEU A 411 -0.25 -22.60 -14.90
C LEU A 411 -1.22 -23.59 -15.56
N ARG A 412 -1.99 -23.16 -16.57
CA ARG A 412 -2.88 -24.05 -17.33
C ARG A 412 -2.15 -25.14 -18.10
N ALA A 413 -0.95 -24.82 -18.57
CA ALA A 413 -0.08 -25.78 -19.26
C ALA A 413 0.57 -26.80 -18.32
N GLY A 414 0.36 -26.69 -17.00
CA GLY A 414 0.91 -27.61 -16.01
C GLY A 414 2.41 -27.39 -15.73
N GLU A 415 2.94 -26.20 -16.01
CA GLU A 415 4.37 -25.89 -15.80
C GLU A 415 4.76 -25.84 -14.32
N PHE A 416 3.81 -25.66 -13.41
CA PHE A 416 4.06 -25.51 -11.98
C PHE A 416 3.45 -26.64 -11.16
N GLN A 417 4.26 -27.20 -10.25
CA GLN A 417 3.88 -28.25 -9.31
C GLN A 417 3.42 -27.68 -7.97
N VAL A 418 4.01 -26.55 -7.55
CA VAL A 418 3.71 -25.88 -6.28
C VAL A 418 3.48 -24.40 -6.50
N VAL A 419 2.38 -23.88 -5.95
CA VAL A 419 2.15 -22.43 -5.78
C VAL A 419 2.16 -22.08 -4.30
N LEU A 420 2.95 -21.07 -3.94
CA LEU A 420 2.96 -20.45 -2.62
C LEU A 420 2.27 -19.09 -2.72
N VAL A 421 1.31 -18.78 -1.86
CA VAL A 421 0.54 -17.52 -1.92
C VAL A 421 0.64 -16.77 -0.59
N HIS A 422 0.99 -15.49 -0.60
CA HIS A 422 1.03 -14.67 0.62
C HIS A 422 0.54 -13.24 0.40
N GLY A 423 -0.51 -12.82 1.13
CA GLY A 423 -0.96 -11.43 1.13
C GLY A 423 -1.47 -10.95 -0.23
N THR A 424 -2.04 -11.84 -1.03
CA THR A 424 -2.70 -11.57 -2.32
C THR A 424 -3.81 -12.60 -2.54
N ASN A 425 -4.82 -12.23 -3.32
CA ASN A 425 -5.99 -13.06 -3.63
C ASN A 425 -6.23 -13.11 -5.14
N PRO A 426 -5.32 -13.75 -5.92
CA PRO A 426 -5.39 -13.74 -7.39
C PRO A 426 -6.65 -14.40 -7.96
N VAL A 427 -7.34 -15.28 -7.22
CA VAL A 427 -8.65 -15.81 -7.65
C VAL A 427 -9.67 -14.68 -7.80
N PHE A 428 -9.73 -13.76 -6.83
CA PHE A 428 -10.61 -12.61 -6.86
C PHE A 428 -10.05 -11.48 -7.74
N GLU A 429 -8.80 -11.09 -7.51
CA GLU A 429 -8.14 -9.93 -8.15
C GLU A 429 -7.95 -10.12 -9.67
N LEU A 430 -7.75 -11.36 -10.14
CA LEU A 430 -7.52 -11.70 -11.55
C LEU A 430 -8.65 -12.58 -12.12
N ALA A 431 -9.88 -12.42 -11.63
CA ALA A 431 -11.04 -13.16 -12.11
C ALA A 431 -11.22 -13.03 -13.64
N GLY A 432 -10.97 -11.84 -14.21
CA GLY A 432 -11.02 -11.60 -15.65
C GLY A 432 -10.01 -12.40 -16.48
N LEU A 433 -8.94 -12.90 -15.85
CA LEU A 433 -7.99 -13.82 -16.49
C LEU A 433 -8.38 -15.29 -16.30
N GLY A 434 -9.47 -15.60 -15.60
CA GLY A 434 -9.85 -16.99 -15.27
C GLY A 434 -8.77 -17.68 -14.42
N PHE A 435 -8.21 -16.96 -13.44
CA PHE A 435 -7.06 -17.42 -12.66
C PHE A 435 -7.41 -18.61 -11.74
N GLU A 436 -8.66 -18.69 -11.28
CA GLU A 436 -9.19 -19.85 -10.55
C GLU A 436 -8.97 -21.17 -11.32
N ASN A 437 -9.33 -21.18 -12.61
CA ASN A 437 -9.17 -22.35 -13.48
C ASN A 437 -7.69 -22.67 -13.74
N ALA A 438 -6.82 -21.64 -13.75
CA ALA A 438 -5.39 -21.82 -13.88
C ALA A 438 -4.79 -22.46 -12.62
N LEU A 439 -5.14 -21.97 -11.44
CA LEU A 439 -4.71 -22.56 -10.15
C LEU A 439 -5.22 -23.98 -9.95
N ALA A 440 -6.41 -24.32 -10.48
CA ALA A 440 -6.95 -25.68 -10.40
C ALA A 440 -6.04 -26.74 -11.05
N GLN A 441 -5.16 -26.36 -11.99
CA GLN A 441 -4.21 -27.28 -12.63
C GLN A 441 -2.97 -27.57 -11.79
N VAL A 442 -2.70 -26.75 -10.77
CA VAL A 442 -1.51 -26.90 -9.93
C VAL A 442 -1.72 -28.06 -8.96
N PRO A 443 -0.80 -29.03 -8.84
CA PRO A 443 -0.92 -30.16 -7.92
C PRO A 443 -0.93 -29.80 -6.44
N PHE A 444 -0.20 -28.77 -6.01
CA PHE A 444 -0.17 -28.35 -4.61
C PHE A 444 -0.14 -26.83 -4.44
N ILE A 445 -1.00 -26.29 -3.58
CA ILE A 445 -1.10 -24.87 -3.26
C ILE A 445 -0.98 -24.69 -1.75
N ALA A 446 -0.02 -23.87 -1.30
CA ALA A 446 0.09 -23.45 0.09
C ALA A 446 -0.20 -21.95 0.23
N SER A 447 -1.18 -21.60 1.06
CA SER A 447 -1.52 -20.20 1.37
C SER A 447 -0.98 -19.79 2.74
N PHE A 448 -0.36 -18.61 2.79
CA PHE A 448 0.13 -17.92 3.99
C PHE A 448 -0.80 -16.74 4.26
N SER A 449 -1.91 -17.00 4.96
CA SER A 449 -2.98 -16.01 5.17
C SER A 449 -3.49 -16.05 6.61
N SER A 450 -4.06 -14.92 7.04
CA SER A 450 -4.76 -14.80 8.34
C SER A 450 -6.27 -14.96 8.20
N PHE A 451 -6.78 -15.03 6.96
CA PHE A 451 -8.21 -15.07 6.64
C PHE A 451 -8.48 -16.09 5.52
N LEU A 452 -9.72 -16.58 5.47
CA LEU A 452 -10.17 -17.51 4.43
C LEU A 452 -10.74 -16.75 3.23
N ASP A 453 -9.85 -16.20 2.39
CA ASP A 453 -10.20 -15.60 1.10
C ASP A 453 -10.42 -16.66 -0.01
N GLU A 454 -10.86 -16.23 -1.19
CA GLU A 454 -11.15 -17.10 -2.33
C GLU A 454 -9.95 -17.95 -2.78
N THR A 455 -8.74 -17.41 -2.70
CA THR A 455 -7.52 -18.16 -3.06
C THR A 455 -7.14 -19.16 -1.97
N THR A 456 -7.22 -18.74 -0.71
CA THR A 456 -6.92 -19.57 0.47
C THR A 456 -7.91 -20.72 0.58
N ALA A 457 -9.20 -20.49 0.29
CA ALA A 457 -10.22 -21.54 0.21
C ALA A 457 -9.91 -22.61 -0.85
N ARG A 458 -9.08 -22.29 -1.85
CA ARG A 458 -8.62 -23.21 -2.90
C ARG A 458 -7.20 -23.74 -2.66
N SER A 459 -6.64 -23.55 -1.47
CA SER A 459 -5.34 -24.11 -1.12
C SER A 459 -5.45 -25.51 -0.50
N ASP A 460 -4.38 -26.30 -0.61
CA ASP A 460 -4.29 -27.62 0.03
C ASP A 460 -3.76 -27.51 1.47
N LEU A 461 -2.93 -26.51 1.72
CA LEU A 461 -2.32 -26.22 3.01
C LEU A 461 -2.45 -24.73 3.32
N VAL A 462 -2.96 -24.41 4.50
CA VAL A 462 -3.03 -23.04 5.01
C VAL A 462 -2.08 -22.90 6.20
N LEU A 463 -1.13 -21.98 6.09
CA LEU A 463 -0.19 -21.58 7.12
C LEU A 463 -0.65 -20.25 7.70
N SER A 464 -1.32 -20.30 8.85
CA SER A 464 -1.94 -19.10 9.44
C SER A 464 -0.89 -18.06 9.83
N THR A 465 -0.95 -16.89 9.19
CA THR A 465 0.04 -15.81 9.41
C THR A 465 -0.37 -14.88 10.54
N SER A 466 0.63 -14.34 11.24
CA SER A 466 0.42 -13.25 12.21
C SER A 466 0.05 -11.95 11.51
N LEU A 467 -0.83 -11.17 12.13
CA LEU A 467 -1.18 -9.83 11.63
C LEU A 467 -0.09 -8.80 11.98
N PRO A 468 -0.06 -7.63 11.33
CA PRO A 468 1.00 -6.64 11.55
C PRO A 468 1.21 -6.20 13.01
N LEU A 469 0.14 -6.17 13.83
CA LEU A 469 0.25 -5.79 15.25
C LEU A 469 0.85 -6.90 16.14
N GLU A 470 0.97 -8.12 15.61
CA GLU A 470 1.53 -9.31 16.28
C GLU A 470 2.88 -9.73 15.69
N ASP A 471 3.31 -9.11 14.59
CA ASP A 471 4.49 -9.50 13.83
C ASP A 471 5.57 -8.41 13.83
N TRP A 472 6.83 -8.85 13.70
CA TRP A 472 7.94 -7.97 13.41
C TRP A 472 7.95 -7.57 11.93
N GLY A 473 8.51 -6.41 11.60
CA GLY A 473 8.72 -6.02 10.21
C GLY A 473 9.35 -4.66 10.02
N ASP A 474 9.46 -4.27 8.76
CA ASP A 474 9.88 -2.96 8.30
C ASP A 474 9.21 -2.64 6.97
N ASP A 475 9.25 -1.37 6.59
CA ASP A 475 8.84 -0.89 5.28
C ASP A 475 9.74 0.25 4.81
N ILE A 476 9.90 0.37 3.49
CA ILE A 476 10.56 1.51 2.86
C ILE A 476 9.49 2.16 1.98
N PRO A 477 9.01 3.37 2.31
CA PRO A 477 7.96 4.04 1.55
C PRO A 477 8.39 4.28 0.09
N ASP A 478 7.47 4.03 -0.86
CA ASP A 478 7.64 4.33 -2.29
C ASP A 478 6.32 4.87 -2.87
N PRO A 479 6.20 6.18 -3.15
CA PRO A 479 7.26 7.18 -3.07
C PRO A 479 7.63 7.50 -1.60
N GLY A 480 8.92 7.76 -1.39
CA GLY A 480 9.41 8.39 -0.16
C GLY A 480 9.13 9.90 -0.15
N PRO A 481 9.34 10.60 0.98
CA PRO A 481 9.08 12.05 1.11
C PRO A 481 10.20 12.95 0.54
N GLY A 482 11.01 12.45 -0.41
CA GLY A 482 12.16 13.14 -0.99
C GLY A 482 13.49 12.91 -0.26
N PHE A 483 13.51 12.09 0.79
CA PHE A 483 14.70 11.68 1.53
C PHE A 483 14.53 10.25 2.09
N PRO A 484 15.62 9.56 2.49
CA PRO A 484 15.54 8.17 2.92
C PRO A 484 14.73 7.99 4.20
N VAL A 485 13.84 6.99 4.19
CA VAL A 485 13.01 6.58 5.34
C VAL A 485 12.95 5.07 5.40
N VAL A 486 13.08 4.51 6.61
CA VAL A 486 12.78 3.12 6.94
C VAL A 486 11.83 3.10 8.13
N THR A 487 10.61 2.64 7.90
CA THR A 487 9.61 2.46 8.97
C THR A 487 9.84 1.10 9.61
N PHE A 488 9.86 1.04 10.95
CA PHE A 488 9.98 -0.23 11.68
C PHE A 488 8.63 -0.63 12.29
N GLN A 489 8.34 -1.92 12.21
CA GLN A 489 7.17 -2.56 12.78
C GLN A 489 7.60 -3.46 13.95
N GLN A 490 7.16 -3.12 15.15
CA GLN A 490 7.23 -4.02 16.29
C GLN A 490 5.84 -4.55 16.63
N PRO A 491 5.75 -5.79 17.14
CA PRO A 491 4.51 -6.29 17.70
C PRO A 491 4.13 -5.44 18.92
N VAL A 492 2.86 -5.03 18.99
CA VAL A 492 2.29 -4.22 20.08
C VAL A 492 1.32 -5.02 20.94
N VAL A 493 0.94 -6.21 20.46
CA VAL A 493 0.17 -7.21 21.19
C VAL A 493 0.81 -8.57 21.01
N GLN A 494 0.60 -9.47 21.96
CA GLN A 494 0.90 -10.88 21.76
C GLN A 494 -0.11 -11.50 20.81
N SER A 495 0.32 -12.50 20.02
CA SER A 495 -0.61 -13.21 19.16
C SER A 495 -1.68 -13.90 19.99
N TYR A 496 -2.94 -13.72 19.57
CA TYR A 496 -4.08 -14.36 20.21
C TYR A 496 -4.27 -15.82 19.77
N PHE A 497 -3.75 -16.14 18.59
CA PHE A 497 -3.87 -17.43 17.92
C PHE A 497 -2.50 -18.07 17.71
N ASP A 498 -2.47 -19.35 17.33
CA ASP A 498 -1.22 -20.05 17.03
C ASP A 498 -0.74 -19.70 15.61
N THR A 499 -0.37 -18.44 15.41
CA THR A 499 0.08 -17.89 14.13
C THR A 499 1.58 -17.63 14.12
N ARG A 500 2.17 -17.54 12.93
CA ARG A 500 3.59 -17.18 12.76
C ARG A 500 3.76 -16.08 11.71
N GLY A 501 4.75 -15.21 11.90
CA GLY A 501 5.10 -14.19 10.92
C GLY A 501 5.60 -14.81 9.62
N PHE A 502 5.25 -14.20 8.47
CA PHE A 502 5.66 -14.71 7.16
C PHE A 502 7.19 -14.79 7.03
N GLY A 503 7.91 -13.79 7.55
CA GLY A 503 9.38 -13.79 7.55
C GLY A 503 9.95 -14.99 8.30
N ASP A 504 9.41 -15.32 9.48
CA ASP A 504 9.84 -16.49 10.25
C ASP A 504 9.52 -17.80 9.52
N LEU A 505 8.39 -17.88 8.81
CA LEU A 505 8.04 -19.06 8.02
C LEU A 505 9.01 -19.29 6.86
N ILE A 506 9.40 -18.23 6.14
CA ILE A 506 10.42 -18.32 5.08
C ILE A 506 11.77 -18.79 5.66
N LEU A 507 12.21 -18.25 6.79
CA LEU A 507 13.46 -18.67 7.45
C LEU A 507 13.41 -20.13 7.94
N GLN A 508 12.27 -20.57 8.45
CA GLN A 508 12.05 -21.95 8.89
C GLN A 508 12.03 -22.94 7.72
N LEU A 509 11.47 -22.56 6.58
CA LEU A 509 11.52 -23.35 5.34
C LEU A 509 12.95 -23.43 4.82
N ALA A 510 13.66 -22.30 4.75
CA ALA A 510 15.06 -22.24 4.34
C ALA A 510 15.95 -23.14 5.22
N THR A 511 15.74 -23.12 6.53
CA THR A 511 16.47 -23.97 7.49
C THR A 511 16.22 -25.46 7.24
N ARG A 512 14.96 -25.86 6.96
CA ARG A 512 14.59 -27.26 6.68
C ARG A 512 15.08 -27.77 5.33
N LEU A 513 15.17 -26.89 4.34
CA LEU A 513 15.67 -27.22 3.00
C LEU A 513 17.20 -27.24 2.96
N GLY A 514 17.87 -26.43 3.77
CA GLY A 514 19.33 -26.41 3.86
C GLY A 514 20.01 -25.84 2.62
N GLY A 515 21.29 -26.19 2.41
CA GLY A 515 22.07 -25.71 1.25
C GLY A 515 22.19 -24.18 1.17
N ASP A 516 22.14 -23.65 -0.05
CA ASP A 516 22.29 -22.21 -0.34
C ASP A 516 21.21 -21.36 0.32
N LEU A 517 20.02 -21.92 0.55
CA LEU A 517 18.93 -21.23 1.25
C LEU A 517 19.35 -20.83 2.67
N LYS A 518 19.96 -21.75 3.43
CA LYS A 518 20.43 -21.46 4.79
C LYS A 518 21.60 -20.47 4.80
N GLN A 519 22.40 -20.41 3.73
CA GLN A 519 23.49 -19.45 3.60
C GLN A 519 22.99 -18.04 3.30
N LEU A 520 22.02 -17.91 2.39
CA LEU A 520 21.43 -16.63 1.99
C LEU A 520 20.38 -16.10 2.99
N LEU A 521 19.89 -16.97 3.86
CA LEU A 521 18.91 -16.68 4.91
C LEU A 521 19.42 -17.22 6.27
N PRO A 522 20.54 -16.70 6.81
CA PRO A 522 21.22 -17.28 7.96
C PRO A 522 20.56 -16.97 9.32
N TRP A 523 19.53 -16.13 9.35
CA TRP A 523 18.91 -15.66 10.57
C TRP A 523 18.00 -16.72 11.20
N ALA A 524 18.02 -16.82 12.53
CA ALA A 524 17.15 -17.74 13.26
C ALA A 524 15.70 -17.25 13.30
N THR A 525 15.50 -15.94 13.41
CA THR A 525 14.18 -15.29 13.43
C THR A 525 14.15 -14.07 12.52
N TYR A 526 12.96 -13.63 12.15
CA TYR A 526 12.78 -12.43 11.34
C TYR A 526 13.23 -11.17 12.10
N LYS A 527 13.06 -11.17 13.44
CA LYS A 527 13.61 -10.12 14.30
C LYS A 527 15.13 -10.02 14.21
N ASP A 528 15.85 -11.15 14.07
CA ASP A 528 17.31 -11.12 13.91
C ASP A 528 17.72 -10.50 12.57
N ALA A 529 16.96 -10.78 11.50
CA ALA A 529 17.16 -10.14 10.19
C ALA A 529 16.92 -8.63 10.26
N LEU A 530 15.88 -8.19 10.98
CA LEU A 530 15.61 -6.77 11.20
C LEU A 530 16.67 -6.09 12.06
N ARG A 531 17.20 -6.77 13.07
CA ARG A 531 18.33 -6.27 13.88
C ARG A 531 19.57 -6.10 13.02
N GLU A 532 19.81 -6.97 12.05
CA GLU A 532 20.89 -6.78 11.07
C GLU A 532 20.64 -5.57 10.16
N THR A 533 19.41 -5.37 9.67
CA THR A 533 19.03 -4.13 8.98
C THR A 533 19.27 -2.89 9.84
N ALA A 534 18.92 -2.94 11.14
CA ALA A 534 19.17 -1.84 12.06
C ALA A 534 20.67 -1.58 12.29
N ARG A 535 21.52 -2.63 12.34
CA ARG A 535 22.99 -2.44 12.41
C ARG A 535 23.52 -1.73 11.18
N GLN A 536 23.04 -2.09 9.99
CA GLN A 536 23.44 -1.41 8.76
C GLN A 536 23.06 0.08 8.80
N LEU A 537 21.86 0.41 9.30
CA LEU A 537 21.45 1.80 9.49
C LEU A 537 22.32 2.53 10.52
N GLN A 538 22.65 1.89 11.64
CA GLN A 538 23.55 2.46 12.65
C GLN A 538 24.94 2.77 12.08
N GLN A 539 25.49 1.85 11.27
CA GLN A 539 26.80 1.98 10.63
C GLN A 539 26.88 3.14 9.63
N LEU A 540 25.74 3.66 9.15
CA LEU A 540 25.72 4.86 8.33
C LEU A 540 26.16 6.12 9.10
N ASN A 541 26.16 6.08 10.44
CA ASN A 541 26.55 7.20 11.32
C ASN A 541 25.83 8.52 10.99
N ARG A 542 24.54 8.43 10.62
CA ARG A 542 23.69 9.56 10.23
C ARG A 542 22.21 9.24 10.43
N GLY A 543 21.37 10.21 10.10
CA GLY A 543 19.91 10.11 10.23
C GLY A 543 19.40 10.44 11.63
N SER A 544 18.12 10.17 11.84
CA SER A 544 17.33 10.62 12.99
C SER A 544 17.66 9.92 14.29
N VAL A 545 18.25 8.72 14.23
CA VAL A 545 18.72 7.95 15.39
C VAL A 545 20.23 7.84 15.29
N GLN A 546 20.94 8.38 16.27
CA GLN A 546 22.40 8.32 16.34
C GLN A 546 22.80 7.88 17.74
N GLU A 547 23.05 6.58 17.87
CA GLU A 547 23.45 5.95 19.12
C GLU A 547 24.66 5.05 18.85
N PRO A 548 25.76 5.18 19.58
CA PRO A 548 26.97 4.36 19.36
C PRO A 548 26.78 2.93 19.85
N ASP A 549 25.99 2.72 20.91
CA ASP A 549 25.63 1.40 21.41
C ASP A 549 24.43 0.84 20.63
N PHE A 550 24.54 -0.39 20.14
CA PHE A 550 23.51 -0.98 19.29
C PHE A 550 22.20 -1.25 20.04
N GLU A 551 22.23 -1.63 21.32
CA GLU A 551 20.97 -1.86 22.05
C GLU A 551 20.24 -0.55 22.32
N ARG A 552 20.95 0.53 22.63
CA ARG A 552 20.37 1.88 22.69
C ARG A 552 19.83 2.31 21.33
N PHE A 553 20.59 2.11 20.26
CA PHE A 553 20.14 2.38 18.89
C PHE A 553 18.84 1.65 18.58
N TRP A 554 18.79 0.35 18.84
CA TRP A 554 17.63 -0.50 18.60
C TRP A 554 16.40 -0.05 19.39
N VAL A 555 16.55 0.26 20.68
CA VAL A 555 15.43 0.75 21.50
C VAL A 555 14.95 2.12 21.04
N THR A 556 15.86 3.06 20.75
CA THR A 556 15.49 4.41 20.27
C THR A 556 14.81 4.34 18.89
N LEU A 557 15.32 3.50 17.98
CA LEU A 557 14.71 3.21 16.69
C LEU A 557 13.26 2.71 16.82
N LEU A 558 13.03 1.72 17.69
CA LEU A 558 11.69 1.18 17.91
C LEU A 558 10.76 2.19 18.60
N ARG A 559 11.27 2.94 19.58
CA ARG A 559 10.50 4.00 20.26
C ARG A 559 10.05 5.08 19.27
N GLN A 560 10.92 5.46 18.34
CA GLN A 560 10.64 6.42 17.29
C GLN A 560 9.74 5.85 16.17
N GLY A 561 9.73 4.54 16.00
CA GLY A 561 8.96 3.82 14.96
C GLY A 561 9.68 3.69 13.62
N GLY A 562 10.98 4.03 13.56
CA GLY A 562 11.76 3.98 12.33
C GLY A 562 12.98 4.89 12.34
N TRP A 563 13.64 4.95 11.19
CA TRP A 563 14.82 5.77 10.92
C TRP A 563 14.60 6.60 9.66
N TRP A 564 15.08 7.83 9.64
CA TRP A 564 15.04 8.68 8.45
C TRP A 564 16.18 9.68 8.45
N ASP A 565 16.62 10.11 7.26
CA ASP A 565 17.71 11.08 7.10
C ASP A 565 17.28 12.27 6.26
N ALA A 566 16.58 13.22 6.90
CA ALA A 566 16.16 14.47 6.27
C ALA A 566 17.34 15.43 5.97
N SER A 567 18.56 15.12 6.45
CA SER A 567 19.76 15.89 6.12
C SER A 567 20.36 15.48 4.78
N GLN A 568 20.04 14.28 4.29
CA GLN A 568 20.47 13.84 2.98
C GLN A 568 19.70 14.61 1.90
N PRO A 569 20.39 15.25 0.94
CA PRO A 569 19.72 15.91 -0.16
C PRO A 569 18.92 14.87 -0.98
N PRO A 570 17.83 15.31 -1.64
CA PRO A 570 17.18 14.51 -2.67
C PRO A 570 18.20 14.05 -3.71
N ALA A 571 17.93 12.92 -4.36
CA ALA A 571 18.76 12.46 -5.46
C ALA A 571 18.79 13.54 -6.56
N ALA A 572 19.93 13.65 -7.25
CA ALA A 572 20.07 14.62 -8.33
C ALA A 572 19.02 14.34 -9.42
N PRO A 573 18.40 15.37 -10.00
CA PRO A 573 17.46 15.17 -11.10
C PRO A 573 18.19 14.53 -12.30
N PRO A 574 17.50 13.66 -13.06
CA PRO A 574 18.04 13.07 -14.27
C PRO A 574 18.25 14.15 -15.35
N THR A 575 19.14 13.87 -16.30
CA THR A 575 19.40 14.81 -17.39
C THR A 575 18.27 14.79 -18.44
N PRO A 576 17.80 15.96 -18.92
CA PRO A 576 16.72 16.03 -19.92
C PRO A 576 17.00 15.26 -21.22
N ALA A 577 18.28 15.07 -21.58
CA ALA A 577 18.68 14.38 -22.81
C ALA A 577 18.36 12.87 -22.81
N GLN A 578 18.26 12.23 -21.64
CA GLN A 578 17.91 10.80 -21.53
C GLN A 578 16.43 10.54 -21.83
N ALA A 579 15.56 11.54 -21.62
CA ALA A 579 14.12 11.43 -21.79
C ALA A 579 13.62 11.69 -23.23
N SER A 580 14.41 12.43 -24.02
CA SER A 580 13.96 13.02 -25.28
C SER A 580 13.47 11.98 -26.28
N ALA A 581 14.16 10.85 -26.44
CA ALA A 581 13.76 9.82 -27.40
C ALA A 581 12.40 9.16 -27.07
N ALA A 582 12.09 8.96 -25.78
CA ALA A 582 10.80 8.37 -25.38
C ALA A 582 9.66 9.38 -25.54
N VAL A 583 9.88 10.62 -25.13
CA VAL A 583 8.90 11.71 -25.25
C VAL A 583 8.63 12.07 -26.70
N GLN A 584 9.67 12.14 -27.55
CA GLN A 584 9.54 12.36 -29.00
C GLN A 584 8.68 11.28 -29.66
N ARG A 585 8.95 9.99 -29.39
CA ARG A 585 8.12 8.90 -29.93
C ARG A 585 6.64 9.05 -29.54
N VAL A 586 6.38 9.49 -28.31
CA VAL A 586 5.01 9.76 -27.86
C VAL A 586 4.41 10.96 -28.58
N ALA A 587 5.15 12.05 -28.74
CA ALA A 587 4.69 13.22 -29.49
C ALA A 587 4.40 12.89 -30.96
N ASP A 588 5.25 12.09 -31.60
CA ASP A 588 5.11 11.71 -33.01
C ASP A 588 3.94 10.74 -33.26
N ALA A 589 3.66 9.85 -32.29
CA ALA A 589 2.77 8.71 -32.51
C ALA A 589 1.95 8.32 -31.26
N LEU A 590 1.30 9.29 -30.61
CA LEU A 590 0.39 9.00 -29.50
C LEU A 590 -0.82 8.19 -29.98
N ALA A 591 -0.88 6.92 -29.57
CA ALA A 591 -1.96 6.02 -29.93
C ALA A 591 -3.30 6.46 -29.32
N GLU A 592 -4.40 6.23 -30.06
CA GLU A 592 -5.76 6.38 -29.54
C GLU A 592 -6.05 5.30 -28.49
N PRO A 593 -6.82 5.62 -27.43
CA PRO A 593 -7.26 4.62 -26.47
C PRO A 593 -8.20 3.63 -27.14
N ARG A 594 -8.02 2.34 -26.82
CA ARG A 594 -8.85 1.25 -27.33
C ARG A 594 -9.65 0.67 -26.17
N ALA A 595 -10.97 0.59 -26.36
CA ALA A 595 -11.86 -0.17 -25.49
C ALA A 595 -12.10 -1.57 -26.06
N ALA A 596 -12.48 -2.52 -25.21
CA ALA A 596 -12.95 -3.82 -25.66
C ALA A 596 -14.40 -3.72 -26.19
N GLY A 597 -14.72 -4.50 -27.23
CA GLY A 597 -16.04 -4.52 -27.87
C GLY A 597 -16.15 -3.59 -29.07
N ASP A 598 -17.27 -3.70 -29.81
CA ASP A 598 -17.60 -2.81 -30.93
C ASP A 598 -18.14 -1.48 -30.40
N PRO A 599 -17.51 -0.33 -30.71
CA PRO A 599 -18.00 1.00 -30.29
C PRO A 599 -19.43 1.33 -30.76
N GLY A 600 -19.90 0.72 -31.84
CA GLY A 600 -21.26 0.89 -32.33
C GLY A 600 -22.31 0.17 -31.47
N GLU A 601 -21.92 -0.90 -30.78
CA GLU A 601 -22.78 -1.67 -29.87
C GLU A 601 -22.63 -1.22 -28.42
N TYR A 602 -21.40 -0.85 -28.01
CA TYR A 602 -21.05 -0.41 -26.67
C TYR A 602 -20.56 1.05 -26.69
N PRO A 603 -21.46 2.04 -26.80
CA PRO A 603 -21.09 3.45 -26.96
C PRO A 603 -20.56 4.10 -25.66
N PHE A 604 -20.71 3.42 -24.51
CA PHE A 604 -20.24 3.91 -23.21
C PHE A 604 -18.99 3.15 -22.76
N GLN A 605 -18.08 3.87 -22.09
CA GLN A 605 -16.88 3.29 -21.49
C GLN A 605 -17.08 3.08 -19.98
N LEU A 606 -16.68 1.92 -19.48
CA LEU A 606 -16.62 1.64 -18.05
C LEU A 606 -15.29 2.14 -17.48
N LEU A 607 -15.37 2.97 -16.44
CA LEU A 607 -14.22 3.38 -15.64
C LEU A 607 -14.26 2.63 -14.30
N VAL A 608 -13.18 1.94 -13.98
CA VAL A 608 -13.05 1.17 -12.74
C VAL A 608 -12.07 1.88 -11.84
N PHE A 609 -12.53 2.25 -10.65
CA PHE A 609 -11.73 2.92 -9.63
C PHE A 609 -11.76 2.13 -8.31
N PRO A 610 -10.68 2.17 -7.51
CA PRO A 610 -10.68 1.57 -6.19
C PRO A 610 -11.57 2.32 -5.21
N HIS A 611 -12.25 1.59 -4.33
CA HIS A 611 -13.05 2.21 -3.28
C HIS A 611 -12.15 2.84 -2.21
N ASN A 612 -12.54 3.99 -1.66
CA ASN A 612 -11.74 4.74 -0.68
C ASN A 612 -11.35 3.92 0.56
N THR A 613 -12.29 3.11 1.07
CA THR A 613 -12.08 2.31 2.28
C THR A 613 -11.82 0.84 2.00
N LEU A 614 -12.32 0.31 0.87
CA LEU A 614 -12.24 -1.12 0.55
C LEU A 614 -11.05 -1.44 -0.36
N GLY A 615 -10.41 -0.43 -0.95
CA GLY A 615 -9.28 -0.61 -1.85
C GLY A 615 -9.67 -1.42 -3.09
N ALA A 616 -8.88 -2.46 -3.36
CA ALA A 616 -9.14 -3.48 -4.34
C ALA A 616 -9.90 -4.70 -3.76
N GLY A 617 -10.44 -4.61 -2.54
CA GLY A 617 -11.22 -5.66 -1.87
C GLY A 617 -10.53 -6.26 -0.63
N GLU A 618 -9.26 -5.94 -0.40
CA GLU A 618 -8.43 -6.50 0.68
C GLU A 618 -8.97 -6.19 2.08
N THR A 619 -9.72 -5.11 2.24
CA THR A 619 -10.34 -4.70 3.51
C THR A 619 -11.84 -4.94 3.57
N ALA A 620 -12.41 -5.68 2.60
CA ALA A 620 -13.86 -5.92 2.52
C ALA A 620 -14.43 -6.66 3.73
N HIS A 621 -13.62 -7.44 4.44
CA HIS A 621 -14.04 -8.15 5.64
C HIS A 621 -14.16 -7.25 6.89
N LEU A 622 -13.78 -5.96 6.84
CA LEU A 622 -13.75 -5.07 8.01
C LEU A 622 -15.03 -4.23 8.15
N PRO A 623 -15.89 -4.48 9.17
CA PRO A 623 -17.16 -3.77 9.31
C PRO A 623 -17.04 -2.25 9.44
N TRP A 624 -15.96 -1.71 10.03
CA TRP A 624 -15.78 -0.25 10.12
C TRP A 624 -15.63 0.37 8.73
N LEU A 625 -14.94 -0.31 7.83
CA LEU A 625 -14.68 0.19 6.48
C LEU A 625 -15.87 -0.04 5.54
N GLN A 626 -16.63 -1.11 5.75
CA GLN A 626 -17.92 -1.35 5.10
C GLN A 626 -18.98 -0.31 5.50
N ALA A 627 -19.04 0.07 6.77
CA ALA A 627 -20.00 1.05 7.28
C ALA A 627 -19.55 2.51 7.09
N THR A 628 -18.33 2.74 6.61
CA THR A 628 -17.85 4.10 6.33
C THR A 628 -18.47 4.55 5.00
N PRO A 629 -19.23 5.66 4.99
CA PRO A 629 -19.90 6.11 3.78
C PRO A 629 -18.89 6.53 2.72
N ASP A 630 -19.22 6.29 1.45
CA ASP A 630 -18.44 6.85 0.35
C ASP A 630 -18.48 8.40 0.40
N PRO A 631 -17.32 9.08 0.34
CA PRO A 631 -17.24 10.53 0.55
C PRO A 631 -17.86 11.37 -0.56
N ILE A 632 -18.21 10.77 -1.71
CA ILE A 632 -18.87 11.48 -2.82
C ILE A 632 -20.37 11.17 -2.83
N THR A 633 -20.73 9.89 -2.75
CA THR A 633 -22.11 9.42 -2.93
C THR A 633 -22.88 9.27 -1.61
N SER A 634 -22.18 9.25 -0.47
CA SER A 634 -22.73 9.03 0.88
C SER A 634 -23.43 7.67 1.07
N VAL A 635 -23.21 6.71 0.16
CA VAL A 635 -23.73 5.34 0.25
C VAL A 635 -22.84 4.47 1.13
#